data_AF-A0A5N5WTI1-F1
#
_entry.id   AF-A0A5N5WTI1-F1
#
_cell.length_a   1.000
_cell.length_b   1.000
_cell.length_c   1.000
_cell.angle_alpha   90.00
_cell.angle_beta   90.00
_cell.angle_gamma   90.00
#
_symmetry.space_group_name_H-M   'P 1'
#
loop_
_entity.id
_entity.type
_entity.pdbx_description
1 polymer ?
#
loop_
_entity_poly.entity_id
_entity_poly.type
_entity_poly.pdbx_seq_one_letter_code
_entity_poly.pdbx_strand_id
1 'polypeptide(L)'
;MKCPEELAASVRHIHTVWTGIMEGFDTDLLGLSDVKSLEGRSPVWSSADRMYISNLFNSGTLFPNITDRSCRTVLKERVMAIDTIIPSMTTFLENTKYLEPAAILLRGLLPTRFPGSIRQQMRKIYETIDESSQDQFLLSYQRLWLTALRIFPYITGFKPRQDRRGERIEFEGNYHGLFARSAVKYGFSSPKIQRILQDYPSDDMLPGHAGYPAITSDTATRWRLTDRCGMPTESMFQSTKPFLSLENVYYSPKPSIEGTDLTPFAVARDTFLSFFGKTQVPITESSTSEGQRIASYGALSPLNTARGNNGAPEVSLSNVGNELQDTNMCPEPSPGTTGPDAAEMDLENNSNENKQLTLPPLAVTHSPDLQLVVPSALLTPFPPTINLPPPRGGSGSQSFEPDPWQINVLKEAQRMSPKEAKEHFRNTKYEYALYVWDDYEGSRFYYPTAEQLLLVNRFVASRKHWWYARLIDGRLKSIFSGDVQSVLEEDHFVICGYEQAGLYMALKGQEAEL
;
A
#
# COMPACT_ATOMS: atom_id res chain seq x y z
N MET A 1 -16.25 -3.54 -8.32
CA MET A 1 -15.76 -3.26 -6.96
C MET A 1 -16.79 -3.06 -5.84
N LYS A 2 -17.93 -2.34 -6.01
CA LYS A 2 -18.84 -1.97 -4.87
C LYS A 2 -18.19 -1.07 -3.80
N CYS A 3 -17.35 -0.13 -4.22
CA CYS A 3 -16.60 0.81 -3.37
C CYS A 3 -16.88 2.27 -3.76
N PRO A 4 -18.15 2.73 -3.81
CA PRO A 4 -18.48 4.08 -4.26
C PRO A 4 -17.82 5.17 -3.41
N GLU A 5 -17.59 4.93 -2.12
CA GLU A 5 -16.99 5.90 -1.21
C GLU A 5 -15.51 6.16 -1.54
N GLU A 6 -14.73 5.10 -1.78
CA GLU A 6 -13.32 5.19 -2.18
C GLU A 6 -13.16 5.77 -3.58
N LEU A 7 -14.00 5.33 -4.53
CA LEU A 7 -14.00 5.84 -5.90
C LEU A 7 -14.30 7.35 -5.92
N ALA A 8 -15.33 7.78 -5.18
CA ALA A 8 -15.68 9.19 -5.07
C ALA A 8 -14.58 10.01 -4.40
N ALA A 9 -13.83 9.44 -3.44
CA ALA A 9 -12.70 10.12 -2.82
C ALA A 9 -11.57 10.40 -3.82
N SER A 10 -11.26 9.45 -4.69
CA SER A 10 -10.25 9.62 -5.73
C SER A 10 -10.65 10.64 -6.80
N VAL A 11 -11.92 10.62 -7.24
CA VAL A 11 -12.44 11.65 -8.16
C VAL A 11 -12.44 13.04 -7.52
N ARG A 12 -12.82 13.14 -6.23
CA ARG A 12 -12.70 14.40 -5.48
C ARG A 12 -11.26 14.88 -5.40
N HIS A 13 -10.31 13.98 -5.16
CA HIS A 13 -8.88 14.33 -5.16
C HIS A 13 -8.42 14.89 -6.52
N ILE A 14 -8.82 14.28 -7.64
CA ILE A 14 -8.54 14.82 -8.98
C ILE A 14 -9.09 16.24 -9.11
N HIS A 15 -10.37 16.43 -8.81
CA HIS A 15 -11.01 17.74 -8.90
C HIS A 15 -10.29 18.78 -8.04
N THR A 16 -10.00 18.47 -6.76
CA THR A 16 -9.29 19.38 -5.86
C THR A 16 -7.92 19.79 -6.39
N VAL A 17 -7.12 18.87 -6.93
CA VAL A 17 -5.80 19.22 -7.48
C VAL A 17 -5.93 20.14 -8.69
N TRP A 18 -6.80 19.82 -9.66
CA TRP A 18 -6.94 20.64 -10.87
C TRP A 18 -7.59 21.99 -10.62
N THR A 19 -8.60 22.07 -9.75
CA THR A 19 -9.18 23.35 -9.32
C THR A 19 -8.14 24.19 -8.56
N GLY A 20 -7.29 23.57 -7.75
CA GLY A 20 -6.19 24.27 -7.07
C GLY A 20 -5.14 24.82 -8.04
N ILE A 21 -4.78 24.07 -9.08
CA ILE A 21 -3.88 24.56 -10.14
C ILE A 21 -4.50 25.78 -10.84
N MET A 22 -5.75 25.63 -11.29
CA MET A 22 -6.48 26.61 -12.10
C MET A 22 -7.20 27.68 -11.29
N GLU A 23 -6.94 27.81 -9.99
CA GLU A 23 -7.68 28.74 -9.13
C GLU A 23 -7.55 30.20 -9.62
N GLY A 24 -8.68 30.85 -9.91
CA GLY A 24 -8.69 32.21 -10.48
C GLY A 24 -8.36 32.27 -11.97
N PHE A 25 -8.32 31.12 -12.65
CA PHE A 25 -8.24 31.01 -14.10
C PHE A 25 -9.52 30.37 -14.64
N ASP A 26 -9.88 30.73 -15.87
CA ASP A 26 -10.91 30.01 -16.62
C ASP A 26 -10.46 28.56 -16.87
N THR A 27 -11.29 27.60 -16.48
CA THR A 27 -10.99 26.17 -16.66
C THR A 27 -10.96 25.76 -18.13
N ASP A 28 -11.59 26.51 -19.04
CA ASP A 28 -11.55 26.25 -20.48
C ASP A 28 -10.15 26.47 -21.09
N LEU A 29 -9.26 27.14 -20.34
CA LEU A 29 -7.85 27.30 -20.71
C LEU A 29 -7.01 26.05 -20.40
N LEU A 30 -7.55 25.07 -19.67
CA LEU A 30 -6.88 23.80 -19.39
C LEU A 30 -7.05 22.84 -20.58
N GLY A 31 -5.99 22.68 -21.38
CA GLY A 31 -5.99 21.77 -22.51
C GLY A 31 -5.74 20.31 -22.12
N LEU A 32 -6.23 19.38 -22.95
CA LEU A 32 -5.90 17.95 -22.82
C LEU A 32 -4.38 17.69 -22.90
N SER A 33 -3.65 18.47 -23.69
CA SER A 33 -2.18 18.39 -23.77
C SER A 33 -1.49 18.77 -22.47
N ASP A 34 -2.06 19.71 -21.71
CA ASP A 34 -1.52 20.13 -20.42
C ASP A 34 -1.68 19.01 -19.40
N VAL A 35 -2.88 18.43 -19.34
CA VAL A 35 -3.17 17.27 -18.49
C VAL A 35 -2.24 16.10 -18.82
N LYS A 36 -2.07 15.74 -20.10
CA LYS A 36 -1.18 14.65 -20.53
C LYS A 36 0.30 14.90 -20.20
N SER A 37 0.71 16.16 -20.19
CA SER A 37 2.08 16.53 -19.87
C SER A 37 2.36 16.44 -18.36
N LEU A 38 1.33 16.67 -17.53
CA LEU A 38 1.44 16.72 -16.08
C LEU A 38 1.05 15.41 -15.38
N GLU A 39 0.12 14.63 -15.92
CA GLU A 39 -0.39 13.42 -15.27
C GLU A 39 0.73 12.43 -14.93
N GLY A 40 0.68 11.85 -13.72
CA GLY A 40 1.69 10.90 -13.27
C GLY A 40 3.04 11.51 -12.86
N ARG A 41 3.17 12.84 -12.85
CA ARG A 41 4.38 13.55 -12.39
C ARG A 41 4.28 13.91 -10.91
N SER A 42 5.40 13.98 -10.20
CA SER A 42 5.43 14.43 -8.80
C SER A 42 6.54 15.48 -8.58
N PRO A 43 6.25 16.78 -8.80
CA PRO A 43 7.27 17.83 -8.82
C PRO A 43 7.90 18.14 -7.46
N VAL A 44 7.22 17.84 -6.35
CA VAL A 44 7.79 17.97 -5.00
C VAL A 44 8.81 16.87 -4.71
N TRP A 45 8.61 15.66 -5.25
CA TRP A 45 9.37 14.47 -4.87
C TRP A 45 10.38 13.99 -5.92
N SER A 46 10.17 14.31 -7.21
CA SER A 46 11.07 13.93 -8.30
C SER A 46 11.68 15.17 -8.93
N SER A 47 13.00 15.31 -8.80
CA SER A 47 13.74 16.37 -9.48
C SER A 47 13.67 16.24 -11.01
N ALA A 48 13.60 15.01 -11.55
CA ALA A 48 13.38 14.78 -12.97
C ALA A 48 12.02 15.33 -13.45
N ASP A 49 10.94 15.08 -12.70
CA ASP A 49 9.62 15.61 -13.00
C ASP A 49 9.58 17.15 -12.87
N ARG A 50 10.22 17.71 -11.84
CA ARG A 50 10.37 19.16 -11.65
C ARG A 50 11.10 19.83 -12.81
N MET A 51 12.21 19.25 -13.27
CA MET A 51 12.97 19.76 -14.43
C MET A 51 12.13 19.68 -15.70
N TYR A 52 11.46 18.55 -15.95
CA TYR A 52 10.59 18.37 -17.11
C TYR A 52 9.49 19.44 -17.15
N ILE A 53 8.76 19.63 -16.05
CA ILE A 53 7.70 20.64 -15.96
C ILE A 53 8.27 22.06 -16.13
N SER A 54 9.43 22.34 -15.52
CA SER A 54 10.09 23.65 -15.65
C SER A 54 10.40 23.98 -17.10
N ASN A 55 10.91 23.01 -17.86
CA ASN A 55 11.23 23.17 -19.27
C ASN A 55 9.97 23.40 -20.12
N LEU A 56 8.85 22.75 -19.80
CA LEU A 56 7.58 22.99 -20.51
C LEU A 56 7.01 24.39 -20.26
N PHE A 57 7.13 24.92 -19.03
CA PHE A 57 6.77 26.30 -18.75
C PHE A 57 7.67 27.30 -19.48
N ASN A 58 9.00 27.06 -19.45
CA ASN A 58 9.99 27.94 -20.07
C ASN A 58 9.87 27.99 -21.59
N SER A 59 9.51 26.86 -22.22
CA SER A 59 9.28 26.78 -23.67
C SER A 59 7.91 27.30 -24.12
N GLY A 60 7.00 27.64 -23.19
CA GLY A 60 5.64 28.06 -23.54
C GLY A 60 4.72 26.91 -23.95
N THR A 61 5.17 25.65 -23.85
CA THR A 61 4.40 24.48 -24.29
C THR A 61 3.24 24.15 -23.37
N LEU A 62 3.41 24.40 -22.06
CA LEU A 62 2.35 24.20 -21.07
C LEU A 62 1.50 25.46 -20.90
N PHE A 63 0.19 25.29 -20.88
CA PHE A 63 -0.82 26.34 -20.84
C PHE A 63 -0.59 27.40 -21.94
N PRO A 64 -0.56 27.03 -23.22
CA PRO A 64 -0.16 27.93 -24.30
C PRO A 64 -1.10 29.14 -24.45
N ASN A 65 -2.37 28.99 -24.05
CA ASN A 65 -3.38 30.05 -24.10
C ASN A 65 -3.23 31.10 -22.98
N ILE A 66 -2.35 30.86 -22.00
CA ILE A 66 -2.07 31.77 -20.89
C ILE A 66 -0.72 32.42 -21.16
N THR A 67 -0.74 33.63 -21.73
CA THR A 67 0.45 34.35 -22.20
C THR A 67 1.01 35.34 -21.19
N ASP A 68 0.18 35.85 -20.27
CA ASP A 68 0.62 36.80 -19.25
C ASP A 68 1.70 36.18 -18.33
N ARG A 69 2.81 36.91 -18.18
CA ARG A 69 4.00 36.41 -17.48
C ARG A 69 3.77 36.19 -15.99
N SER A 70 2.99 37.05 -15.37
CA SER A 70 2.68 36.97 -13.93
C SER A 70 1.77 35.77 -13.67
N CYS A 71 0.71 35.62 -14.46
CA CYS A 71 -0.17 34.45 -14.46
C CYS A 71 0.59 33.14 -14.67
N ARG A 72 1.49 33.08 -15.66
CA ARG A 72 2.32 31.88 -15.90
C ARG A 72 3.24 31.55 -14.74
N THR A 73 3.73 32.57 -14.02
CA THR A 73 4.58 32.38 -12.84
C THR A 73 3.76 31.75 -11.70
N VAL A 74 2.56 32.26 -11.43
CA VAL A 74 1.63 31.70 -10.44
C VAL A 74 1.26 30.25 -10.77
N LEU A 75 0.91 29.94 -12.02
CA LEU A 75 0.61 28.57 -12.45
C LEU A 75 1.81 27.64 -12.25
N LYS A 76 3.01 28.10 -12.62
CA LYS A 76 4.23 27.32 -12.43
C LYS A 76 4.45 27.02 -10.94
N GLU A 77 4.34 28.01 -10.08
CA GLU A 77 4.50 27.83 -8.63
C GLU A 77 3.49 26.83 -8.06
N ARG A 78 2.22 26.94 -8.45
CA ARG A 78 1.16 26.00 -8.02
C ARG A 78 1.43 24.57 -8.48
N VAL A 79 1.76 24.37 -9.76
CA VAL A 79 2.09 23.04 -10.27
C VAL A 79 3.30 22.47 -9.54
N MET A 80 4.34 23.29 -9.29
CA MET A 80 5.55 22.86 -8.58
C MET A 80 5.32 22.53 -7.10
N ALA A 81 4.25 23.05 -6.50
CA ALA A 81 3.89 22.84 -5.10
C ALA A 81 3.04 21.58 -4.87
N ILE A 82 2.62 20.87 -5.93
CA ILE A 82 1.81 19.66 -5.79
C ILE A 82 2.62 18.55 -5.11
N ASP A 83 2.18 18.16 -3.92
CA ASP A 83 2.85 17.20 -3.04
C ASP A 83 2.44 15.74 -3.26
N THR A 84 1.55 15.49 -4.21
CA THR A 84 1.11 14.16 -4.66
C THR A 84 1.65 13.85 -6.06
N ILE A 85 1.37 12.66 -6.57
CA ILE A 85 1.39 12.45 -8.02
C ILE A 85 0.23 13.25 -8.61
N ILE A 86 0.49 14.05 -9.65
CA ILE A 86 -0.54 14.85 -10.32
C ILE A 86 -1.56 13.88 -10.92
N PRO A 87 -2.81 13.89 -10.42
CA PRO A 87 -3.79 12.88 -10.77
C PRO A 87 -4.52 13.25 -12.07
N SER A 88 -5.12 12.27 -12.73
CA SER A 88 -5.96 12.47 -13.92
C SER A 88 -7.03 11.38 -13.97
N MET A 89 -7.99 11.50 -14.90
CA MET A 89 -8.95 10.42 -15.11
C MET A 89 -8.25 9.12 -15.57
N THR A 90 -7.14 9.24 -16.31
CA THR A 90 -6.30 8.08 -16.68
C THR A 90 -5.72 7.42 -15.44
N THR A 91 -5.09 8.18 -14.53
CA THR A 91 -4.49 7.58 -13.33
C THR A 91 -5.54 6.99 -12.40
N PHE A 92 -6.73 7.60 -12.29
CA PHE A 92 -7.86 7.01 -11.56
C PHE A 92 -8.31 5.67 -12.13
N LEU A 93 -8.49 5.58 -13.45
CA LEU A 93 -8.91 4.34 -14.10
C LEU A 93 -7.85 3.24 -13.95
N GLU A 94 -6.56 3.58 -14.09
CA GLU A 94 -5.48 2.62 -13.88
C GLU A 94 -5.38 2.18 -12.41
N ASN A 95 -5.41 3.12 -11.46
CA ASN A 95 -5.34 2.83 -10.02
C ASN A 95 -6.53 2.00 -9.53
N THR A 96 -7.71 2.20 -10.14
CA THR A 96 -8.90 1.37 -9.91
C THR A 96 -8.62 -0.11 -10.21
N LYS A 97 -7.87 -0.42 -11.28
CA LYS A 97 -7.48 -1.80 -11.62
C LYS A 97 -6.55 -2.42 -10.58
N TYR A 98 -5.71 -1.60 -9.92
CA TYR A 98 -4.85 -2.06 -8.84
C TYR A 98 -5.61 -2.33 -7.53
N LEU A 99 -6.64 -1.54 -7.23
CA LEU A 99 -7.49 -1.75 -6.05
C LEU A 99 -8.49 -2.91 -6.21
N GLU A 100 -8.91 -3.22 -7.43
CA GLU A 100 -9.95 -4.23 -7.68
C GLU A 100 -9.68 -5.61 -7.06
N PRO A 101 -8.48 -6.20 -7.16
CA PRO A 101 -8.17 -7.47 -6.52
C PRO A 101 -8.35 -7.42 -4.99
N ALA A 102 -7.97 -6.32 -4.35
CA ALA A 102 -8.16 -6.16 -2.91
C ALA A 102 -9.66 -6.02 -2.56
N ALA A 103 -10.43 -5.27 -3.35
CA ALA A 103 -11.89 -5.17 -3.18
C ALA A 103 -12.57 -6.55 -3.27
N ILE A 104 -12.10 -7.40 -4.19
CA ILE A 104 -12.58 -8.77 -4.38
C ILE A 104 -12.32 -9.61 -3.13
N LEU A 105 -11.14 -9.49 -2.51
CA LEU A 105 -10.81 -10.17 -1.27
C LEU A 105 -11.70 -9.72 -0.12
N LEU A 106 -11.86 -8.41 0.10
CA LEU A 106 -12.76 -7.89 1.14
C LEU A 106 -14.20 -8.39 0.95
N ARG A 107 -14.69 -8.42 -0.30
CA ARG A 107 -16.01 -8.99 -0.62
C ARG A 107 -16.11 -10.48 -0.26
N GLY A 108 -15.00 -11.22 -0.32
CA GLY A 108 -14.91 -12.62 0.07
C GLY A 108 -15.18 -12.89 1.55
N LEU A 109 -15.06 -11.86 2.42
CA LEU A 109 -15.36 -11.93 3.85
C LEU A 109 -16.83 -11.65 4.19
N LEU A 110 -17.60 -11.20 3.20
CA LEU A 110 -19.00 -10.79 3.32
C LEU A 110 -19.95 -11.87 2.76
N PRO A 111 -21.26 -11.79 3.06
CA PRO A 111 -22.25 -12.64 2.40
C PRO A 111 -22.19 -12.54 0.87
N THR A 112 -22.49 -13.63 0.14
CA THR A 112 -22.41 -13.65 -1.33
C THR A 112 -23.26 -12.56 -1.99
N ARG A 113 -24.40 -12.21 -1.37
CA ARG A 113 -25.28 -11.12 -1.78
C ARG A 113 -25.51 -10.20 -0.60
N PHE A 114 -25.26 -8.91 -0.80
CA PHE A 114 -25.54 -7.85 0.16
C PHE A 114 -25.95 -6.55 -0.55
N PRO A 115 -26.82 -5.73 0.07
CA PRO A 115 -27.13 -4.39 -0.41
C PRO A 115 -26.01 -3.40 -0.04
N GLY A 116 -25.88 -2.32 -0.79
CA GLY A 116 -24.92 -1.25 -0.50
C GLY A 116 -23.46 -1.58 -0.83
N SER A 117 -22.54 -0.86 -0.20
CA SER A 117 -21.09 -0.90 -0.46
C SER A 117 -20.34 -1.91 0.41
N ILE A 118 -19.11 -2.24 0.02
CA ILE A 118 -18.18 -3.02 0.85
C ILE A 118 -17.96 -2.31 2.19
N ARG A 119 -17.67 -1.00 2.19
CA ARG A 119 -17.44 -0.23 3.42
C ARG A 119 -18.62 -0.32 4.39
N GLN A 120 -19.84 -0.14 3.90
CA GLN A 120 -21.07 -0.25 4.71
C GLN A 120 -21.25 -1.64 5.32
N GLN A 121 -20.92 -2.70 4.59
CA GLN A 121 -21.06 -4.07 5.09
C GLN A 121 -19.92 -4.46 6.04
N MET A 122 -18.69 -4.05 5.75
CA MET A 122 -17.56 -4.20 6.67
C MET A 122 -17.84 -3.50 8.00
N ARG A 123 -18.49 -2.34 7.98
CA ARG A 123 -18.93 -1.63 9.20
C ARG A 123 -19.91 -2.45 10.05
N LYS A 124 -20.83 -3.18 9.42
CA LYS A 124 -21.81 -4.01 10.13
C LYS A 124 -21.22 -5.24 10.82
N ILE A 125 -20.09 -5.72 10.30
CA ILE A 125 -19.39 -6.88 10.85
C ILE A 125 -18.17 -6.47 11.70
N TYR A 126 -18.05 -5.18 12.03
CA TYR A 126 -17.02 -4.66 12.91
C TYR A 126 -17.52 -4.65 14.36
N GLU A 127 -16.89 -5.46 15.22
CA GLU A 127 -17.25 -5.59 16.62
C GLU A 127 -16.51 -4.51 17.43
N THR A 128 -17.23 -3.57 18.05
CA THR A 128 -16.63 -2.48 18.85
C THR A 128 -16.69 -2.78 20.34
N ILE A 129 -15.65 -2.38 21.07
CA ILE A 129 -15.69 -2.29 22.54
C ILE A 129 -16.18 -0.89 23.00
N ASP A 130 -16.17 0.15 22.14
CA ASP A 130 -16.52 1.52 22.57
C ASP A 130 -17.00 2.48 21.44
N GLU A 131 -17.64 3.60 21.82
CA GLU A 131 -18.33 4.57 20.94
C GLU A 131 -17.41 5.53 20.15
N SER A 132 -16.08 5.55 20.36
CA SER A 132 -15.07 6.24 19.53
C SER A 132 -14.87 5.60 18.14
N SER A 133 -15.94 4.97 17.65
CA SER A 133 -15.96 3.79 16.79
C SER A 133 -15.68 4.05 15.31
N GLN A 134 -15.81 5.28 14.82
CA GLN A 134 -15.76 5.57 13.39
C GLN A 134 -14.32 5.62 12.87
N ASP A 135 -13.43 6.34 13.56
CA ASP A 135 -12.02 6.46 13.17
C ASP A 135 -11.29 5.14 13.34
N GLN A 136 -11.56 4.42 14.43
CA GLN A 136 -10.98 3.11 14.66
C GLN A 136 -11.44 2.09 13.61
N PHE A 137 -12.72 2.12 13.21
CA PHE A 137 -13.21 1.30 12.10
C PHE A 137 -12.49 1.63 10.79
N LEU A 138 -12.35 2.92 10.46
CA LEU A 138 -11.69 3.34 9.22
C LEU A 138 -10.24 2.86 9.18
N LEU A 139 -9.50 2.98 10.29
CA LEU A 139 -8.14 2.45 10.41
C LEU A 139 -8.09 0.94 10.24
N SER A 140 -8.96 0.19 10.92
CA SER A 140 -9.05 -1.28 10.79
C SER A 140 -9.42 -1.72 9.36
N TYR A 141 -10.34 -1.00 8.73
CA TYR A 141 -10.75 -1.22 7.35
C TYR A 141 -9.60 -0.96 6.37
N GLN A 142 -8.85 0.14 6.55
CA GLN A 142 -7.67 0.45 5.76
C GLN A 142 -6.53 -0.56 5.97
N ARG A 143 -6.29 -1.05 7.20
CA ARG A 143 -5.34 -2.16 7.47
C ARG A 143 -5.68 -3.41 6.67
N LEU A 144 -6.97 -3.73 6.57
CA LEU A 144 -7.43 -4.88 5.82
C LEU A 144 -7.25 -4.70 4.30
N TRP A 145 -7.50 -3.49 3.77
CA TRP A 145 -7.17 -3.15 2.38
C TRP A 145 -5.68 -3.32 2.07
N LEU A 146 -4.81 -2.78 2.92
CA LEU A 146 -3.36 -2.91 2.75
C LEU A 146 -2.93 -4.38 2.83
N THR A 147 -3.50 -5.16 3.75
CA THR A 147 -3.26 -6.60 3.83
C THR A 147 -3.67 -7.30 2.53
N ALA A 148 -4.85 -6.98 2.00
CA ALA A 148 -5.35 -7.53 0.73
C ALA A 148 -4.42 -7.16 -0.45
N LEU A 149 -3.93 -5.92 -0.52
CA LEU A 149 -2.98 -5.48 -1.54
C LEU A 149 -1.62 -6.21 -1.47
N ARG A 150 -1.23 -6.73 -0.31
CA ARG A 150 0.00 -7.53 -0.16
C ARG A 150 -0.13 -8.96 -0.64
N ILE A 151 -1.35 -9.50 -0.67
CA ILE A 151 -1.59 -10.94 -0.88
C ILE A 151 -2.47 -11.27 -2.10
N PHE A 152 -3.03 -10.27 -2.77
CA PHE A 152 -3.95 -10.50 -3.89
C PHE A 152 -3.40 -11.45 -4.97
N PRO A 153 -2.10 -11.46 -5.33
CA PRO A 153 -1.62 -12.35 -6.37
C PRO A 153 -1.63 -13.81 -5.96
N TYR A 154 -1.59 -14.12 -4.66
CA TYR A 154 -1.56 -15.51 -4.19
C TYR A 154 -2.96 -16.09 -4.04
N ILE A 155 -3.97 -15.23 -3.84
CA ILE A 155 -5.36 -15.67 -3.60
C ILE A 155 -6.22 -15.54 -4.87
N THR A 156 -6.01 -14.47 -5.66
CA THR A 156 -6.88 -14.15 -6.79
C THR A 156 -6.26 -14.54 -8.13
N GLY A 157 -7.09 -14.51 -9.19
CA GLY A 157 -6.63 -14.64 -10.57
C GLY A 157 -5.87 -13.41 -11.11
N PHE A 158 -5.87 -12.29 -10.37
CA PHE A 158 -5.15 -11.08 -10.77
C PHE A 158 -3.69 -11.20 -10.40
N LYS A 159 -2.80 -10.74 -11.28
CA LYS A 159 -1.34 -10.77 -11.09
C LYS A 159 -0.73 -9.39 -11.38
N PRO A 160 0.41 -9.05 -10.75
CA PRO A 160 1.24 -7.93 -11.17
C PRO A 160 1.62 -8.07 -12.65
N ARG A 161 1.96 -6.94 -13.29
CA ARG A 161 2.41 -6.95 -14.68
C ARG A 161 3.77 -7.63 -14.79
N GLN A 162 3.96 -8.40 -15.85
CA GLN A 162 5.24 -9.04 -16.10
C GLN A 162 6.32 -7.98 -16.43
N ASP A 163 7.50 -8.06 -15.79
CA ASP A 163 8.60 -7.11 -16.03
C ASP A 163 9.19 -7.23 -17.45
N ARG A 164 9.40 -8.48 -17.91
CA ARG A 164 9.95 -8.80 -19.24
C ARG A 164 9.18 -9.97 -19.85
N ARG A 165 9.12 -10.04 -21.18
CA ARG A 165 8.49 -11.19 -21.85
C ARG A 165 9.29 -12.47 -21.55
N GLY A 166 8.62 -13.51 -21.04
CA GLY A 166 9.26 -14.80 -20.75
C GLY A 166 8.64 -15.52 -19.56
N GLU A 167 9.50 -15.99 -18.65
CA GLU A 167 9.14 -16.68 -17.41
C GLU A 167 8.30 -15.75 -16.50
N ARG A 168 7.18 -16.27 -16.01
CA ARG A 168 6.27 -15.55 -15.10
C ARG A 168 6.60 -15.95 -13.67
N ILE A 169 6.55 -15.00 -12.74
CA ILE A 169 6.61 -15.36 -11.34
C ILE A 169 5.31 -16.09 -10.99
N GLU A 170 5.43 -17.34 -10.56
CA GLU A 170 4.30 -18.06 -9.98
C GLU A 170 4.05 -17.56 -8.56
N PHE A 171 2.83 -17.09 -8.32
CA PHE A 171 2.38 -16.67 -7.01
C PHE A 171 1.66 -17.86 -6.35
N GLU A 172 2.46 -18.78 -5.81
CA GLU A 172 1.99 -19.94 -5.05
C GLU A 172 1.82 -19.58 -3.58
N GLY A 173 0.68 -19.93 -2.98
CA GLY A 173 0.42 -19.70 -1.54
C GLY A 173 -1.07 -19.74 -1.22
N ASN A 174 -1.42 -19.91 0.06
CA ASN A 174 -2.81 -20.02 0.49
C ASN A 174 -3.14 -19.04 1.63
N TYR A 175 -3.05 -17.76 1.30
CA TYR A 175 -3.22 -16.67 2.25
C TYR A 175 -4.68 -16.40 2.65
N HIS A 176 -5.64 -17.28 2.32
CA HIS A 176 -7.03 -17.16 2.76
C HIS A 176 -7.14 -17.14 4.30
N GLY A 177 -6.45 -18.08 4.96
CA GLY A 177 -6.40 -18.16 6.42
C GLY A 177 -5.78 -16.92 7.03
N LEU A 178 -4.64 -16.45 6.49
CA LEU A 178 -4.00 -15.22 6.93
C LEU A 178 -4.95 -14.02 6.81
N PHE A 179 -5.61 -13.86 5.66
CA PHE A 179 -6.50 -12.72 5.43
C PHE A 179 -7.69 -12.72 6.40
N ALA A 180 -8.27 -13.88 6.67
CA ALA A 180 -9.36 -14.03 7.65
C ALA A 180 -8.87 -13.76 9.09
N ARG A 181 -7.68 -14.24 9.48
CA ARG A 181 -7.09 -13.94 10.79
C ARG A 181 -6.78 -12.45 10.93
N SER A 182 -6.27 -11.80 9.88
CA SER A 182 -6.08 -10.35 9.86
C SER A 182 -7.41 -9.61 10.05
N ALA A 183 -8.49 -10.07 9.41
CA ALA A 183 -9.81 -9.49 9.61
C ALA A 183 -10.26 -9.58 11.09
N VAL A 184 -10.12 -10.75 11.73
CA VAL A 184 -10.41 -10.91 13.18
C VAL A 184 -9.51 -10.02 14.03
N LYS A 185 -8.20 -10.00 13.75
CA LYS A 185 -7.23 -9.14 14.45
C LYS A 185 -7.61 -7.66 14.36
N TYR A 186 -8.19 -7.23 13.25
CA TYR A 186 -8.66 -5.87 13.03
C TYR A 186 -10.11 -5.66 13.46
N GLY A 187 -10.72 -6.57 14.25
CA GLY A 187 -12.05 -6.38 14.84
C GLY A 187 -13.23 -6.75 13.93
N PHE A 188 -13.00 -7.49 12.84
CA PHE A 188 -14.07 -7.96 11.95
C PHE A 188 -14.46 -9.41 12.24
N SER A 189 -15.77 -9.66 12.28
CA SER A 189 -16.33 -10.97 12.63
C SER A 189 -17.56 -11.26 11.79
N SER A 190 -17.54 -12.37 11.06
CA SER A 190 -18.68 -12.82 10.26
C SER A 190 -18.68 -14.35 10.15
N PRO A 191 -19.84 -14.99 9.89
CA PRO A 191 -19.90 -16.44 9.64
C PRO A 191 -19.00 -16.88 8.47
N LYS A 192 -18.78 -15.98 7.50
CA LYS A 192 -17.92 -16.24 6.34
C LYS A 192 -16.44 -16.24 6.74
N ILE A 193 -16.03 -15.28 7.59
CA ILE A 193 -14.67 -15.25 8.18
C ILE A 193 -14.42 -16.54 8.96
N GLN A 194 -15.37 -16.95 9.82
CA GLN A 194 -15.23 -18.19 10.61
C GLN A 194 -15.12 -19.44 9.74
N ARG A 195 -15.90 -19.54 8.66
CA ARG A 195 -15.78 -20.64 7.70
C ARG A 195 -14.41 -20.66 7.01
N ILE A 196 -13.89 -19.50 6.60
CA ILE A 196 -12.54 -19.43 5.99
C ILE A 196 -11.47 -19.91 6.98
N LEU A 197 -11.57 -19.54 8.26
CA LEU A 197 -10.64 -20.01 9.29
C LEU A 197 -10.68 -21.53 9.49
N GLN A 198 -11.87 -22.15 9.35
CA GLN A 198 -12.03 -23.61 9.40
C GLN A 198 -11.45 -24.31 8.17
N ASP A 199 -11.70 -23.76 6.98
CA ASP A 199 -11.24 -24.32 5.71
C ASP A 199 -9.71 -24.15 5.53
N TYR A 200 -9.12 -23.14 6.17
CA TYR A 200 -7.72 -22.74 6.00
C TYR A 200 -7.02 -22.48 7.35
N PRO A 201 -6.71 -23.54 8.13
CA PRO A 201 -6.11 -23.40 9.46
C PRO A 201 -4.63 -23.01 9.44
N SER A 202 -3.92 -23.20 8.31
CA SER A 202 -2.48 -22.96 8.20
C SER A 202 -2.08 -21.52 8.48
N ASP A 203 -0.98 -21.35 9.22
CA ASP A 203 -0.35 -20.06 9.55
C ASP A 203 0.64 -19.62 8.47
N ASP A 204 0.12 -19.29 7.29
CA ASP A 204 0.89 -18.41 6.39
C ASP A 204 1.10 -17.08 7.12
N MET A 205 2.33 -16.58 7.11
CA MET A 205 2.71 -15.30 7.70
C MET A 205 3.13 -14.34 6.59
N LEU A 206 2.76 -13.07 6.74
CA LEU A 206 3.31 -12.01 5.90
C LEU A 206 4.59 -11.51 6.57
N PRO A 207 5.76 -11.56 5.89
CA PRO A 207 6.98 -11.02 6.46
C PRO A 207 6.76 -9.54 6.79
N GLY A 208 7.00 -9.17 8.05
CA GLY A 208 7.08 -7.79 8.47
C GLY A 208 8.38 -7.17 7.96
N HIS A 209 8.37 -5.87 7.71
CA HIS A 209 9.61 -5.13 7.47
C HIS A 209 9.77 -4.09 8.57
N ALA A 210 10.90 -4.14 9.27
CA ALA A 210 11.30 -3.10 10.21
C ALA A 210 11.97 -1.98 9.42
N GLY A 211 11.34 -0.80 9.34
CA GLY A 211 11.92 0.39 8.74
C GLY A 211 10.97 1.16 7.82
N TYR A 212 11.29 2.43 7.63
CA TYR A 212 10.56 3.32 6.73
C TYR A 212 11.10 3.16 5.29
N PRO A 213 10.24 2.86 4.30
CA PRO A 213 10.67 2.78 2.91
C PRO A 213 11.11 4.15 2.40
N ALA A 214 12.14 4.16 1.55
CA ALA A 214 12.51 5.37 0.81
C ALA A 214 11.37 5.80 -0.12
N ILE A 215 11.11 7.10 -0.20
CA ILE A 215 10.09 7.69 -1.09
C ILE A 215 10.67 8.02 -2.46
N THR A 216 11.95 8.37 -2.49
CA THR A 216 12.68 8.75 -3.69
C THR A 216 13.83 7.79 -3.95
N SER A 217 14.30 7.76 -5.19
CA SER A 217 15.47 7.02 -5.63
C SER A 217 16.34 7.89 -6.52
N ASP A 218 17.65 7.65 -6.47
CA ASP A 218 18.63 8.39 -7.28
C ASP A 218 18.82 7.75 -8.66
N THR A 219 18.12 6.65 -8.94
CA THR A 219 18.19 5.97 -10.22
C THR A 219 17.24 6.65 -11.19
N ALA A 220 17.78 7.43 -12.12
CA ALA A 220 17.01 8.00 -13.21
C ALA A 220 16.47 6.87 -14.11
N THR A 221 15.17 6.58 -14.01
CA THR A 221 14.51 5.68 -14.95
C THR A 221 13.85 6.48 -16.06
N ARG A 222 13.68 5.86 -17.23
CA ARG A 222 12.89 6.48 -18.30
C ARG A 222 11.44 6.57 -17.81
N TRP A 223 10.94 7.79 -17.63
CA TRP A 223 9.56 8.00 -17.18
C TRP A 223 8.54 7.30 -18.09
N ARG A 224 7.58 6.63 -17.46
CA ARG A 224 6.40 6.05 -18.08
C ARG A 224 5.22 6.23 -17.14
N LEU A 225 4.08 6.68 -17.67
CA LEU A 225 2.84 6.80 -16.89
C LEU A 225 2.46 5.47 -16.22
N THR A 226 2.69 4.35 -16.91
CA THR A 226 2.42 3.01 -16.38
C THR A 226 3.22 2.66 -15.13
N ASP A 227 4.33 3.34 -14.87
CA ASP A 227 5.18 3.10 -13.70
C ASP A 227 4.79 4.03 -12.53
N ARG A 228 3.82 4.93 -12.77
CA ARG A 228 3.30 5.95 -11.86
C ARG A 228 1.86 5.72 -11.42
N CYS A 229 1.18 4.74 -12.03
CA CYS A 229 -0.19 4.39 -11.67
C CYS A 229 -0.53 2.96 -12.09
N GLY A 230 -1.58 2.42 -11.47
CA GLY A 230 -2.18 1.14 -11.80
C GLY A 230 -1.40 -0.06 -11.32
N MET A 231 -1.66 -1.21 -11.95
CA MET A 231 -1.10 -2.49 -11.54
C MET A 231 0.44 -2.44 -11.61
N PRO A 232 1.16 -2.65 -10.50
CA PRO A 232 2.62 -2.64 -10.50
C PRO A 232 3.19 -3.79 -11.32
N THR A 233 4.46 -3.69 -11.71
CA THR A 233 5.17 -4.87 -12.22
C THR A 233 5.48 -5.86 -11.09
N GLU A 234 5.88 -7.08 -11.45
CA GLU A 234 6.28 -8.11 -10.49
C GLU A 234 7.38 -7.63 -9.54
N SER A 235 8.46 -7.04 -10.06
CA SER A 235 9.54 -6.46 -9.25
C SER A 235 9.06 -5.34 -8.34
N MET A 236 8.27 -4.39 -8.86
CA MET A 236 7.67 -3.30 -8.09
C MET A 236 6.76 -3.82 -6.98
N PHE A 237 5.96 -4.85 -7.27
CA PHE A 237 5.09 -5.48 -6.29
C PHE A 237 5.91 -6.14 -5.17
N GLN A 238 6.92 -6.94 -5.52
CA GLN A 238 7.76 -7.64 -4.55
C GLN A 238 8.54 -6.67 -3.65
N SER A 239 9.04 -5.55 -4.20
CA SER A 239 9.73 -4.53 -3.41
C SER A 239 8.78 -3.70 -2.54
N THR A 240 7.50 -3.58 -2.92
CA THR A 240 6.52 -2.72 -2.24
C THR A 240 5.73 -3.47 -1.16
N LYS A 241 5.38 -4.75 -1.40
CA LYS A 241 4.53 -5.55 -0.50
C LYS A 241 5.00 -5.59 0.97
N PRO A 242 6.31 -5.56 1.32
CA PRO A 242 6.72 -5.62 2.73
C PRO A 242 6.37 -4.34 3.48
N PHE A 243 6.29 -3.22 2.77
CA PHE A 243 6.11 -1.89 3.35
C PHE A 243 4.67 -1.39 3.36
N LEU A 244 3.71 -2.08 2.72
CA LEU A 244 2.30 -1.68 2.69
C LEU A 244 1.61 -1.88 4.05
N SER A 245 1.88 -0.98 4.98
CA SER A 245 1.25 -0.90 6.30
C SER A 245 0.72 0.50 6.57
N LEU A 246 -0.18 0.67 7.55
CA LEU A 246 -0.70 1.99 7.89
C LEU A 246 0.41 2.93 8.33
N GLU A 247 1.34 2.41 9.13
CA GLU A 247 2.47 3.13 9.71
C GLU A 247 3.32 3.74 8.61
N ASN A 248 3.63 2.98 7.55
CA ASN A 248 4.44 3.46 6.44
C ASN A 248 3.65 4.34 5.44
N VAL A 249 2.36 4.03 5.19
CA VAL A 249 1.54 4.82 4.25
C VAL A 249 1.24 6.21 4.81
N TYR A 250 0.97 6.30 6.12
CA TYR A 250 0.66 7.58 6.78
C TYR A 250 1.86 8.25 7.44
N TYR A 251 3.04 7.61 7.39
CA TYR A 251 4.29 8.30 7.66
C TYR A 251 4.37 9.58 6.80
N SER A 252 4.84 10.65 7.43
CA SER A 252 4.99 11.98 6.83
C SER A 252 6.48 12.23 6.55
N PRO A 253 7.00 11.72 5.43
CA PRO A 253 8.37 11.97 5.01
C PRO A 253 8.56 13.46 4.67
N LYS A 254 9.78 13.96 4.82
CA LYS A 254 10.17 15.26 4.27
C LYS A 254 10.73 15.05 2.85
N PRO A 255 10.37 15.88 1.86
CA PRO A 255 10.99 15.80 0.54
C PRO A 255 12.51 15.99 0.64
N SER A 256 13.28 15.06 0.06
CA SER A 256 14.71 15.26 -0.16
C SER A 256 14.91 15.98 -1.49
N ILE A 257 15.80 16.97 -1.53
CA ILE A 257 16.10 17.73 -2.75
C ILE A 257 16.83 16.85 -3.79
N GLU A 258 17.44 15.75 -3.35
CA GLU A 258 18.33 14.89 -4.15
C GLU A 258 17.60 13.76 -4.90
N GLY A 259 16.36 13.45 -4.52
CA GLY A 259 15.58 12.39 -5.14
C GLY A 259 15.36 12.61 -6.63
N THR A 260 15.91 11.72 -7.48
CA THR A 260 15.73 11.81 -8.93
C THR A 260 14.33 11.36 -9.34
N ASP A 261 13.87 10.25 -8.78
CA ASP A 261 12.65 9.56 -9.18
C ASP A 261 11.87 9.03 -7.96
N LEU A 262 10.59 8.67 -8.11
CA LEU A 262 9.80 8.01 -7.05
C LEU A 262 10.14 6.53 -6.93
N THR A 263 10.10 6.00 -5.71
CA THR A 263 10.14 4.54 -5.49
C THR A 263 8.79 3.89 -5.83
N PRO A 264 8.76 2.57 -6.11
CA PRO A 264 7.50 1.83 -6.27
C PRO A 264 6.59 1.94 -5.05
N PHE A 265 7.16 2.00 -3.84
CA PHE A 265 6.41 2.22 -2.62
C PHE A 265 5.73 3.61 -2.61
N ALA A 266 6.44 4.67 -2.99
CA ALA A 266 5.85 6.01 -3.05
C ALA A 266 4.65 6.08 -4.00
N VAL A 267 4.73 5.39 -5.15
CA VAL A 267 3.63 5.29 -6.11
C VAL A 267 2.43 4.54 -5.51
N ALA A 268 2.67 3.40 -4.85
CA ALA A 268 1.61 2.64 -4.21
C ALA A 268 0.97 3.39 -3.03
N ARG A 269 1.78 4.12 -2.25
CA ARG A 269 1.35 5.00 -1.16
C ARG A 269 0.44 6.11 -1.70
N ASP A 270 0.89 6.85 -2.70
CA ASP A 270 0.11 7.94 -3.32
C ASP A 270 -1.21 7.42 -3.90
N THR A 271 -1.14 6.27 -4.60
CA THR A 271 -2.31 5.56 -5.09
C THR A 271 -3.30 5.27 -3.96
N PHE A 272 -2.84 4.67 -2.85
CA PHE A 272 -3.71 4.39 -1.70
C PHE A 272 -4.32 5.68 -1.12
N LEU A 273 -3.50 6.71 -0.89
CA LEU A 273 -3.96 7.98 -0.33
C LEU A 273 -4.98 8.69 -1.22
N SER A 274 -4.92 8.51 -2.55
CA SER A 274 -5.93 9.09 -3.44
C SER A 274 -7.34 8.51 -3.21
N PHE A 275 -7.48 7.25 -2.76
CA PHE A 275 -8.79 6.61 -2.51
C PHE A 275 -9.23 6.67 -1.05
N PHE A 276 -8.28 6.77 -0.11
CA PHE A 276 -8.54 6.70 1.33
C PHE A 276 -8.30 8.01 2.08
N GLY A 277 -7.70 9.02 1.43
CA GLY A 277 -7.34 10.31 2.03
C GLY A 277 -6.11 10.23 2.95
N LYS A 278 -5.58 11.40 3.33
CA LYS A 278 -4.57 11.54 4.40
C LYS A 278 -5.30 11.37 5.75
N THR A 279 -4.83 10.47 6.63
CA THR A 279 -5.44 10.24 7.95
C THR A 279 -5.37 11.50 8.79
N GLN A 280 -6.49 11.87 9.45
CA GLN A 280 -6.57 13.04 10.34
C GLN A 280 -6.15 12.74 11.79
N VAL A 281 -5.80 11.50 12.08
CA VAL A 281 -5.48 10.99 13.42
C VAL A 281 -3.98 10.73 13.54
N PRO A 282 -3.30 11.27 14.57
CA PRO A 282 -1.94 10.87 14.90
C PRO A 282 -1.93 9.36 15.17
N ILE A 283 -1.10 8.61 14.45
CA ILE A 283 -0.79 7.24 14.84
C ILE A 283 0.03 7.36 16.12
N THR A 284 -0.62 7.39 17.28
CA THR A 284 0.07 7.30 18.55
C THR A 284 0.79 5.96 18.57
N GLU A 285 2.11 5.98 18.73
CA GLU A 285 2.91 4.81 19.02
C GLU A 285 2.32 4.14 20.27
N SER A 286 1.44 3.17 20.07
CA SER A 286 1.04 2.27 21.13
C SER A 286 2.23 1.35 21.32
N SER A 287 2.95 1.64 22.39
CA SER A 287 3.98 0.82 22.97
C SER A 287 3.62 -0.66 22.92
N THR A 288 4.57 -1.42 22.41
CA THR A 288 4.85 -2.82 22.67
C THR A 288 4.26 -3.26 24.03
N SER A 289 3.13 -3.95 23.97
CA SER A 289 2.64 -4.81 25.05
C SER A 289 2.24 -6.19 24.51
N GLU A 290 2.98 -6.66 23.50
CA GLU A 290 3.11 -8.11 23.23
C GLU A 290 4.15 -8.65 24.21
N GLY A 291 3.71 -9.03 25.40
CA GLY A 291 4.61 -9.62 26.39
C GLY A 291 4.17 -9.67 27.84
N GLN A 292 2.87 -9.69 28.19
CA GLN A 292 2.42 -10.13 29.53
C GLN A 292 0.89 -10.14 29.63
N ARG A 293 0.26 -11.26 29.24
CA ARG A 293 -1.04 -11.68 29.81
C ARG A 293 -1.14 -13.21 29.81
N ILE A 294 -0.28 -13.84 30.61
CA ILE A 294 -0.57 -15.13 31.23
C ILE A 294 -0.15 -14.99 32.70
N ALA A 295 -1.04 -15.42 33.60
CA ALA A 295 -1.11 -15.13 35.05
C ALA A 295 -1.78 -13.77 35.34
N SER A 296 -2.86 -13.66 36.11
CA SER A 296 -3.47 -14.60 37.05
C SER A 296 -4.90 -14.13 37.36
N TYR A 297 -5.84 -15.07 37.40
CA TYR A 297 -7.07 -14.93 38.16
C TYR A 297 -6.73 -14.91 39.66
N GLY A 298 -7.32 -13.98 40.42
CA GLY A 298 -7.45 -14.10 41.87
C GLY A 298 -7.23 -12.81 42.69
N ALA A 299 -8.21 -12.52 43.54
CA ALA A 299 -8.19 -11.68 44.76
C ALA A 299 -8.58 -10.18 44.65
N LEU A 300 -9.90 -9.97 44.82
CA LEU A 300 -10.61 -9.04 45.73
C LEU A 300 -9.92 -7.75 46.27
N SER A 301 -10.67 -6.64 46.15
CA SER A 301 -10.51 -5.30 46.74
C SER A 301 -10.43 -5.28 48.29
N PRO A 302 -10.13 -4.14 48.99
CA PRO A 302 -11.07 -3.00 49.10
C PRO A 302 -10.50 -1.56 49.29
N LEU A 303 -11.40 -0.60 49.00
CA LEU A 303 -11.61 0.80 49.45
C LEU A 303 -10.59 1.58 50.30
N ASN A 304 -10.41 2.88 49.96
CA ASN A 304 -10.79 4.06 50.79
C ASN A 304 -10.43 5.39 50.06
N THR A 305 -11.40 6.25 49.70
CA THR A 305 -11.90 7.49 50.38
C THR A 305 -10.96 8.70 50.50
N ALA A 306 -11.37 9.75 49.77
CA ALA A 306 -11.64 11.12 50.21
C ALA A 306 -10.53 12.21 50.30
N ARG A 307 -10.90 13.35 49.68
CA ARG A 307 -10.92 14.74 50.20
C ARG A 307 -9.75 15.68 49.84
N GLY A 308 -10.10 16.86 49.30
CA GLY A 308 -9.47 18.13 49.72
C GLY A 308 -8.99 19.12 48.64
N ASN A 309 -9.92 19.87 48.05
CA ASN A 309 -9.94 21.35 47.90
C ASN A 309 -8.68 22.24 47.72
N ASN A 310 -8.88 23.19 46.78
CA ASN A 310 -8.58 24.64 46.80
C ASN A 310 -7.30 25.20 46.14
N GLY A 311 -7.52 26.17 45.24
CA GLY A 311 -6.58 27.26 44.96
C GLY A 311 -6.64 27.87 43.55
N ALA A 312 -7.64 28.72 43.24
CA ALA A 312 -7.54 29.78 42.22
C ALA A 312 -6.86 31.03 42.84
N PRO A 313 -6.39 32.07 42.10
CA PRO A 313 -7.19 32.99 41.24
C PRO A 313 -6.55 33.27 39.86
N GLU A 314 -7.29 33.47 38.77
CA GLU A 314 -8.03 34.69 38.32
C GLU A 314 -7.13 35.83 37.81
N VAL A 315 -7.12 36.07 36.48
CA VAL A 315 -7.09 37.42 35.86
C VAL A 315 -7.83 37.36 34.52
N SER A 316 -8.87 38.18 34.39
CA SER A 316 -9.60 38.50 33.15
C SER A 316 -9.15 39.84 32.57
N LEU A 317 -9.51 40.10 31.30
CA LEU A 317 -9.64 41.38 30.54
C LEU A 317 -8.97 41.21 29.17
N SER A 318 -9.46 41.69 28.02
CA SER A 318 -10.70 42.31 27.54
C SER A 318 -10.47 42.64 26.06
N ASN A 319 -11.54 42.68 25.27
CA ASN A 319 -11.59 43.15 23.87
C ASN A 319 -10.96 44.53 23.64
N VAL A 320 -10.30 44.72 22.48
CA VAL A 320 -10.28 45.97 21.69
C VAL A 320 -10.14 45.59 20.21
N GLY A 321 -11.01 46.10 19.34
CA GLY A 321 -10.88 46.05 17.89
C GLY A 321 -10.20 47.29 17.31
N ASN A 322 -9.71 47.20 16.06
CA ASN A 322 -9.82 48.25 15.04
C ASN A 322 -9.27 47.78 13.67
N GLU A 323 -10.16 47.87 12.68
CA GLU A 323 -10.05 48.45 11.31
C GLU A 323 -8.75 48.38 10.47
N LEU A 324 -8.93 47.78 9.27
CA LEU A 324 -8.67 48.25 7.88
C LEU A 324 -7.27 48.71 7.42
N GLN A 325 -6.74 48.07 6.36
CA GLN A 325 -6.61 48.67 5.01
C GLN A 325 -6.14 47.68 3.91
N ASP A 326 -6.61 47.97 2.69
CA ASP A 326 -6.60 47.23 1.42
C ASP A 326 -5.26 47.18 0.64
N THR A 327 -5.25 46.32 -0.40
CA THR A 327 -4.70 46.43 -1.79
C THR A 327 -4.14 45.06 -2.25
N ASN A 328 -4.34 44.47 -3.43
CA ASN A 328 -4.80 44.88 -4.77
C ASN A 328 -5.39 43.65 -5.51
N MET A 329 -6.48 43.83 -6.26
CA MET A 329 -7.04 42.86 -7.22
C MET A 329 -6.99 43.47 -8.64
N CYS A 330 -6.57 42.69 -9.65
CA CYS A 330 -6.69 43.07 -11.06
C CYS A 330 -8.13 42.84 -11.58
N PRO A 331 -8.61 43.61 -12.58
CA PRO A 331 -10.02 43.65 -12.95
C PRO A 331 -10.39 42.75 -14.15
N GLU A 332 -11.58 42.15 -14.09
CA GLU A 332 -12.30 41.57 -15.24
C GLU A 332 -13.11 42.63 -16.02
N PRO A 333 -13.38 42.42 -17.33
CA PRO A 333 -14.29 43.28 -18.10
C PRO A 333 -15.70 42.67 -18.25
N SER A 334 -16.72 43.48 -17.97
CA SER A 334 -18.13 43.18 -18.30
C SER A 334 -18.49 43.61 -19.72
N PRO A 335 -19.43 42.93 -20.43
CA PRO A 335 -19.95 43.38 -21.71
C PRO A 335 -21.25 44.21 -21.56
N GLY A 336 -21.35 45.28 -22.34
CA GLY A 336 -22.55 46.12 -22.48
C GLY A 336 -23.39 45.76 -23.71
N THR A 337 -24.70 45.75 -23.51
CA THR A 337 -25.76 45.50 -24.49
C THR A 337 -26.19 46.78 -25.20
N THR A 338 -26.32 46.77 -26.53
CA THR A 338 -27.35 47.51 -27.28
C THR A 338 -27.51 46.92 -28.69
N GLY A 339 -28.72 46.44 -29.02
CA GLY A 339 -29.24 46.40 -30.40
C GLY A 339 -30.09 47.67 -30.67
N PRO A 340 -30.98 47.72 -31.69
CA PRO A 340 -31.29 46.72 -32.73
C PRO A 340 -31.33 47.31 -34.16
N ASP A 341 -31.46 46.46 -35.20
CA ASP A 341 -32.44 46.68 -36.27
C ASP A 341 -32.56 45.47 -37.22
N ALA A 342 -33.79 45.30 -37.72
CA ALA A 342 -34.31 44.14 -38.43
C ALA A 342 -34.21 44.26 -39.96
N ALA A 343 -34.18 43.11 -40.66
CA ALA A 343 -34.93 42.91 -41.90
C ALA A 343 -35.01 41.42 -42.24
N GLU A 344 -36.24 40.96 -42.37
CA GLU A 344 -36.74 39.66 -42.85
C GLU A 344 -36.26 39.33 -44.27
N MET A 345 -36.16 38.03 -44.59
CA MET A 345 -37.00 37.44 -45.65
C MET A 345 -36.94 35.91 -45.64
N ASP A 346 -38.14 35.33 -45.61
CA ASP A 346 -38.49 33.90 -45.65
C ASP A 346 -38.22 33.22 -47.00
N LEU A 347 -38.12 31.88 -46.95
CA LEU A 347 -38.86 30.86 -47.73
C LEU A 347 -37.98 29.60 -47.83
N GLU A 348 -38.18 28.61 -46.96
CA GLU A 348 -39.16 27.51 -47.04
C GLU A 348 -38.82 26.37 -48.03
N ASN A 349 -38.85 25.19 -47.42
CA ASN A 349 -39.36 23.91 -47.91
C ASN A 349 -38.43 22.83 -48.47
N ASN A 350 -38.30 21.83 -47.59
CA ASN A 350 -38.57 20.40 -47.82
C ASN A 350 -37.47 19.55 -48.46
N SER A 351 -37.21 18.32 -48.03
CA SER A 351 -37.65 17.50 -46.90
C SER A 351 -36.85 16.19 -47.01
N ASN A 352 -36.37 15.64 -45.89
CA ASN A 352 -36.32 14.19 -45.62
C ASN A 352 -35.58 13.91 -44.29
N GLU A 353 -36.39 13.88 -43.23
CA GLU A 353 -36.40 12.87 -42.15
C GLU A 353 -35.80 11.50 -42.54
N ASN A 354 -35.25 10.63 -41.68
CA ASN A 354 -35.24 10.39 -40.22
C ASN A 354 -34.26 9.18 -40.05
N LYS A 355 -33.63 8.83 -38.93
CA LYS A 355 -33.62 9.25 -37.53
C LYS A 355 -32.39 8.59 -36.89
N GLN A 356 -31.43 9.38 -36.40
CA GLN A 356 -30.38 8.91 -35.49
C GLN A 356 -30.72 9.52 -34.12
N LEU A 357 -30.97 8.66 -33.12
CA LEU A 357 -31.40 9.07 -31.78
C LEU A 357 -30.32 9.88 -31.07
N THR A 358 -30.51 11.19 -31.02
CA THR A 358 -29.75 12.16 -30.23
C THR A 358 -30.20 12.14 -28.76
N LEU A 359 -29.25 11.98 -27.84
CA LEU A 359 -29.44 12.20 -26.41
C LEU A 359 -29.56 13.70 -26.10
N PRO A 360 -30.37 14.12 -25.10
CA PRO A 360 -30.55 15.53 -24.77
C PRO A 360 -29.34 16.11 -24.02
N PRO A 361 -29.09 17.43 -24.11
CA PRO A 361 -27.99 18.09 -23.42
C PRO A 361 -28.26 18.18 -21.91
N LEU A 362 -27.24 17.84 -21.12
CA LEU A 362 -27.22 18.00 -19.66
C LEU A 362 -27.15 19.48 -19.30
N ALA A 363 -28.27 20.06 -18.88
CA ALA A 363 -28.29 21.33 -18.18
C ALA A 363 -27.95 21.09 -16.70
N VAL A 364 -26.88 21.73 -16.22
CA VAL A 364 -26.48 21.73 -14.80
C VAL A 364 -27.21 22.87 -14.12
N THR A 365 -28.21 22.57 -13.29
CA THR A 365 -28.84 23.54 -12.39
C THR A 365 -28.26 23.41 -10.98
N HIS A 366 -27.90 24.55 -10.39
CA HIS A 366 -27.44 24.66 -9.01
C HIS A 366 -28.59 24.38 -8.02
N SER A 367 -28.48 23.30 -7.24
CA SER A 367 -29.17 23.12 -5.96
C SER A 367 -28.43 22.08 -5.11
N PRO A 368 -28.14 22.36 -3.82
CA PRO A 368 -27.50 21.41 -2.92
C PRO A 368 -28.58 20.57 -2.25
N ASP A 369 -28.67 19.28 -2.60
CA ASP A 369 -29.33 18.17 -1.87
C ASP A 369 -30.03 17.18 -2.83
N LEU A 370 -29.25 16.52 -3.70
CA LEU A 370 -29.72 15.34 -4.41
C LEU A 370 -28.77 14.17 -4.20
N GLN A 371 -29.26 13.20 -3.44
CA GLN A 371 -28.68 11.86 -3.36
C GLN A 371 -28.61 11.26 -4.76
N LEU A 372 -27.39 10.97 -5.22
CA LEU A 372 -27.12 10.25 -6.45
C LEU A 372 -27.69 8.83 -6.37
N VAL A 373 -28.92 8.64 -6.83
CA VAL A 373 -29.50 7.31 -7.06
C VAL A 373 -29.01 6.79 -8.40
N VAL A 374 -28.06 5.86 -8.38
CA VAL A 374 -27.58 5.16 -9.57
C VAL A 374 -28.56 4.02 -9.93
N PRO A 375 -29.14 3.98 -11.15
CA PRO A 375 -30.01 2.89 -11.57
C PRO A 375 -29.25 1.55 -11.62
N SER A 376 -29.75 0.53 -10.90
CA SER A 376 -29.11 -0.79 -10.71
C SER A 376 -29.19 -1.75 -11.90
N ALA A 377 -29.23 -1.28 -13.16
CA ALA A 377 -29.56 -2.14 -14.30
C ALA A 377 -28.66 -2.04 -15.54
N LEU A 378 -27.39 -1.63 -15.40
CA LEU A 378 -26.41 -1.79 -16.48
C LEU A 378 -25.50 -2.98 -16.19
N LEU A 379 -25.63 -4.01 -17.04
CA LEU A 379 -24.78 -5.19 -17.09
C LEU A 379 -23.33 -4.74 -17.33
N THR A 380 -22.46 -4.95 -16.34
CA THR A 380 -21.01 -4.82 -16.53
C THR A 380 -20.52 -5.89 -17.51
N PRO A 381 -19.61 -5.58 -18.44
CA PRO A 381 -19.11 -6.54 -19.45
C PRO A 381 -18.14 -7.60 -18.87
N PHE A 382 -18.14 -7.84 -17.56
CA PHE A 382 -17.17 -8.68 -16.88
C PHE A 382 -17.84 -9.89 -16.23
N PRO A 383 -17.21 -11.07 -16.28
CA PRO A 383 -17.83 -12.31 -15.84
C PRO A 383 -18.17 -12.24 -14.33
N PRO A 384 -19.38 -12.64 -13.93
CA PRO A 384 -19.64 -12.91 -12.53
C PRO A 384 -18.96 -14.23 -12.15
N THR A 385 -18.77 -14.41 -10.84
CA THR A 385 -18.44 -15.65 -10.13
C THR A 385 -16.95 -15.89 -9.83
N ILE A 386 -16.59 -15.65 -8.56
CA ILE A 386 -15.55 -16.43 -7.89
C ILE A 386 -16.20 -17.77 -7.58
N ASN A 387 -15.97 -18.77 -8.44
CA ASN A 387 -16.10 -20.13 -7.98
C ASN A 387 -14.85 -20.39 -7.13
N LEU A 388 -15.04 -20.50 -5.81
CA LEU A 388 -14.04 -21.16 -4.98
C LEU A 388 -13.78 -22.52 -5.63
N PRO A 389 -12.56 -22.85 -6.06
CA PRO A 389 -12.29 -24.21 -6.50
C PRO A 389 -12.67 -25.12 -5.31
N PRO A 390 -13.40 -26.22 -5.54
CA PRO A 390 -13.57 -27.20 -4.49
C PRO A 390 -12.17 -27.64 -4.03
N PRO A 391 -11.99 -28.00 -2.75
CA PRO A 391 -10.73 -28.58 -2.31
C PRO A 391 -10.39 -29.68 -3.31
N ARG A 392 -9.17 -29.68 -3.85
CA ARG A 392 -8.70 -30.78 -4.68
C ARG A 392 -8.89 -32.05 -3.86
N GLY A 393 -9.96 -32.78 -4.16
CA GLY A 393 -10.29 -34.06 -3.58
C GLY A 393 -9.29 -35.09 -4.09
N GLY A 394 -8.05 -34.98 -3.61
CA GLY A 394 -7.16 -36.11 -3.50
C GLY A 394 -7.53 -36.81 -2.21
N SER A 395 -8.36 -37.84 -2.29
CA SER A 395 -8.42 -38.88 -1.27
C SER A 395 -7.05 -39.57 -1.23
N GLY A 396 -6.14 -38.95 -0.50
CA GLY A 396 -4.83 -39.47 -0.15
C GLY A 396 -4.54 -38.86 1.21
N SER A 397 -4.94 -39.57 2.25
CA SER A 397 -4.57 -39.28 3.63
C SER A 397 -3.05 -39.33 3.74
N GLN A 398 -2.38 -38.23 3.43
CA GLN A 398 -1.07 -37.96 3.99
C GLN A 398 -1.32 -37.29 5.33
N SER A 399 -1.24 -38.09 6.38
CA SER A 399 -0.85 -37.62 7.69
C SER A 399 0.24 -36.56 7.52
N PHE A 400 0.02 -35.35 8.05
CA PHE A 400 1.12 -34.42 8.28
C PHE A 400 2.02 -35.07 9.32
N GLU A 401 2.94 -35.91 8.84
CA GLU A 401 4.09 -36.29 9.65
C GLU A 401 4.88 -35.01 9.89
N PRO A 402 5.06 -34.62 11.16
CA PRO A 402 5.90 -33.47 11.50
C PRO A 402 7.29 -33.64 10.86
N ASP A 403 7.84 -32.54 10.32
CA ASP A 403 9.13 -32.53 9.62
C ASP A 403 10.18 -33.28 10.46
N PRO A 404 10.71 -34.43 10.01
CA PRO A 404 11.63 -35.25 10.78
C PRO A 404 12.86 -34.46 11.25
N TRP A 405 13.21 -33.38 10.54
CA TRP A 405 14.25 -32.45 10.97
C TRP A 405 13.91 -31.73 12.28
N GLN A 406 12.66 -31.27 12.43
CA GLN A 406 12.21 -30.50 13.59
C GLN A 406 12.08 -31.33 14.87
N ILE A 407 11.92 -32.65 14.72
CA ILE A 407 11.79 -33.59 15.85
C ILE A 407 13.14 -34.21 16.22
N ASN A 408 13.92 -34.62 15.23
CA ASN A 408 15.05 -35.51 15.48
C ASN A 408 16.40 -34.78 15.60
N VAL A 409 16.50 -33.52 15.18
CA VAL A 409 17.75 -32.75 15.27
C VAL A 409 17.75 -31.86 16.51
N LEU A 410 18.79 -31.97 17.32
CA LEU A 410 18.97 -31.14 18.51
C LEU A 410 19.09 -29.66 18.12
N LYS A 411 18.37 -28.80 18.84
CA LYS A 411 18.37 -27.35 18.63
C LYS A 411 18.73 -26.58 19.89
N GLU A 412 19.50 -25.52 19.72
CA GLU A 412 19.93 -24.63 20.80
C GLU A 412 19.73 -23.18 20.36
N ALA A 413 18.94 -22.42 21.13
CA ALA A 413 18.68 -21.01 20.83
C ALA A 413 19.80 -20.15 21.41
N GLN A 414 20.63 -19.59 20.54
CA GLN A 414 21.75 -18.75 20.94
C GLN A 414 22.09 -17.74 19.85
N ARG A 415 22.06 -16.45 20.20
CA ARG A 415 22.40 -15.33 19.31
C ARG A 415 23.87 -14.96 19.49
N MET A 416 24.64 -15.06 18.42
CA MET A 416 26.08 -14.77 18.36
C MET A 416 26.39 -14.34 16.93
N SER A 417 27.43 -13.53 16.70
CA SER A 417 27.93 -13.15 15.36
C SER A 417 28.35 -14.37 14.52
N PRO A 418 28.43 -14.29 13.18
CA PRO A 418 28.80 -15.45 12.35
C PRO A 418 30.17 -16.03 12.72
N LYS A 419 31.09 -15.16 13.18
CA LYS A 419 32.42 -15.54 13.68
C LYS A 419 32.32 -16.17 15.07
N GLU A 420 31.57 -15.53 15.97
CA GLU A 420 31.34 -16.03 17.33
C GLU A 420 30.63 -17.39 17.32
N ALA A 421 29.69 -17.61 16.39
CA ALA A 421 28.98 -18.87 16.24
C ALA A 421 29.91 -20.01 15.79
N LYS A 422 30.86 -19.74 14.88
CA LYS A 422 31.87 -20.72 14.48
C LYS A 422 32.85 -21.02 15.62
N GLU A 423 33.23 -20.01 16.40
CA GLU A 423 34.09 -20.21 17.56
C GLU A 423 33.37 -20.95 18.70
N HIS A 424 32.09 -20.66 18.90
CA HIS A 424 31.24 -21.42 19.82
C HIS A 424 31.18 -22.89 19.40
N PHE A 425 30.90 -23.17 18.12
CA PHE A 425 30.86 -24.54 17.59
C PHE A 425 32.16 -25.32 17.84
N ARG A 426 33.34 -24.69 17.66
CA ARG A 426 34.65 -25.32 17.95
C ARG A 426 34.81 -25.80 19.40
N ASN A 427 34.10 -25.15 20.32
CA ASN A 427 34.12 -25.47 21.74
C ASN A 427 32.98 -26.43 22.14
N THR A 428 32.14 -26.85 21.20
CA THR A 428 31.11 -27.87 21.42
C THR A 428 31.64 -29.28 21.17
N LYS A 429 30.92 -30.27 21.68
CA LYS A 429 31.18 -31.70 21.44
C LYS A 429 30.48 -32.26 20.19
N TYR A 430 29.81 -31.41 19.41
CA TYR A 430 28.98 -31.83 18.28
C TYR A 430 29.83 -31.89 17.00
N GLU A 431 29.55 -32.89 16.16
CA GLU A 431 30.32 -33.16 14.94
C GLU A 431 29.94 -32.24 13.77
N TYR A 432 28.68 -31.83 13.69
CA TYR A 432 28.17 -30.93 12.66
C TYR A 432 27.30 -29.85 13.28
N ALA A 433 27.30 -28.67 12.68
CA ALA A 433 26.39 -27.60 13.05
C ALA A 433 25.88 -26.80 11.85
N LEU A 434 24.57 -26.57 11.85
CA LEU A 434 23.90 -25.65 10.95
C LEU A 434 23.36 -24.47 11.78
N TYR A 435 23.98 -23.31 11.62
CA TYR A 435 23.60 -22.10 12.34
C TYR A 435 22.61 -21.28 11.53
N VAL A 436 21.43 -21.05 12.07
CA VAL A 436 20.43 -20.16 11.48
C VAL A 436 20.65 -18.76 12.03
N TRP A 437 21.17 -17.90 11.17
CA TRP A 437 21.29 -16.48 11.41
C TRP A 437 19.93 -15.80 11.19
N ASP A 438 19.36 -15.27 12.27
CA ASP A 438 18.11 -14.53 12.25
C ASP A 438 18.18 -13.39 13.28
N ASP A 439 17.93 -12.17 12.83
CA ASP A 439 17.94 -10.96 13.67
C ASP A 439 16.60 -10.72 14.41
N TYR A 440 15.54 -11.44 14.02
CA TYR A 440 14.16 -11.22 14.48
C TYR A 440 13.57 -12.41 15.24
N GLU A 441 13.67 -13.66 14.73
CA GLU A 441 13.08 -14.85 15.39
C GLU A 441 14.05 -15.61 16.32
N GLY A 442 15.24 -15.06 16.53
CA GLY A 442 16.28 -15.63 17.39
C GLY A 442 17.12 -16.68 16.68
N SER A 443 18.41 -16.38 16.60
CA SER A 443 19.41 -17.27 15.99
C SER A 443 19.54 -18.58 16.76
N ARG A 444 19.77 -19.68 16.05
CA ARG A 444 19.78 -21.02 16.65
C ARG A 444 20.72 -21.97 15.94
N PHE A 445 21.29 -22.89 16.70
CA PHE A 445 22.06 -24.01 16.19
C PHE A 445 21.15 -25.22 15.97
N TYR A 446 21.44 -25.95 14.91
CA TYR A 446 21.02 -27.33 14.71
C TYR A 446 22.27 -28.22 14.71
N TYR A 447 22.29 -29.27 15.51
CA TYR A 447 23.42 -30.19 15.62
C TYR A 447 23.04 -31.58 15.10
N PRO A 448 23.05 -31.82 13.78
CA PRO A 448 22.77 -33.14 13.21
C PRO A 448 23.93 -34.11 13.50
N THR A 449 23.62 -35.38 13.71
CA THR A 449 24.63 -36.46 13.69
C THR A 449 24.96 -36.86 12.24
N ALA A 450 26.02 -37.65 12.03
CA ALA A 450 26.39 -38.16 10.70
C ALA A 450 25.21 -38.90 10.00
N GLU A 451 24.42 -39.68 10.75
CA GLU A 451 23.24 -40.39 10.24
C GLU A 451 22.09 -39.43 9.87
N GLN A 452 22.07 -38.22 10.44
CA GLN A 452 21.03 -37.21 10.23
C GLN A 452 21.39 -36.21 9.12
N LEU A 453 22.59 -36.26 8.55
CA LEU A 453 22.99 -35.39 7.43
C LEU A 453 22.08 -35.57 6.21
N LEU A 454 21.51 -36.77 6.00
CA LEU A 454 20.52 -37.02 4.94
C LEU A 454 19.24 -36.19 5.11
N LEU A 455 18.91 -35.77 6.34
CA LEU A 455 17.77 -34.89 6.62
C LEU A 455 18.06 -33.44 6.24
N VAL A 456 19.33 -33.04 6.09
CA VAL A 456 19.73 -31.69 5.67
C VAL A 456 19.20 -31.38 4.28
N ASN A 457 19.28 -32.32 3.33
CA ASN A 457 18.76 -32.09 1.98
C ASN A 457 17.25 -31.85 1.99
N ARG A 458 16.50 -32.53 2.86
CA ARG A 458 15.07 -32.30 3.03
C ARG A 458 14.79 -30.95 3.70
N PHE A 459 15.61 -30.58 4.69
CA PHE A 459 15.55 -29.27 5.34
C PHE A 459 15.82 -28.13 4.34
N VAL A 460 16.81 -28.29 3.46
CA VAL A 460 17.18 -27.32 2.44
C VAL A 460 16.14 -27.26 1.33
N ALA A 461 15.67 -28.42 0.83
CA ALA A 461 14.67 -28.48 -0.23
C ALA A 461 13.32 -27.86 0.16
N SER A 462 12.96 -27.90 1.45
CA SER A 462 11.76 -27.23 1.98
C SER A 462 11.94 -25.71 2.17
N ARG A 463 13.15 -25.16 1.96
CA ARG A 463 13.52 -23.77 2.24
C ARG A 463 14.10 -23.06 1.01
N LYS A 464 13.29 -23.00 -0.05
CA LYS A 464 13.67 -22.44 -1.37
C LYS A 464 14.15 -20.97 -1.36
N HIS A 465 13.89 -20.22 -0.30
CA HIS A 465 14.26 -18.79 -0.17
C HIS A 465 15.37 -18.52 0.85
N TRP A 466 16.01 -19.58 1.36
CA TRP A 466 17.12 -19.43 2.29
C TRP A 466 18.44 -19.25 1.53
N TRP A 467 19.31 -18.45 2.11
CA TRP A 467 20.70 -18.37 1.69
C TRP A 467 21.54 -19.30 2.57
N TYR A 468 22.65 -19.76 2.00
CA TYR A 468 23.62 -20.62 2.67
C TYR A 468 25.02 -20.05 2.44
N ALA A 469 25.86 -20.13 3.46
CA ALA A 469 27.22 -19.64 3.40
C ALA A 469 28.13 -20.45 4.31
N ARG A 470 29.42 -20.46 3.95
CA ARG A 470 30.50 -20.97 4.79
C ARG A 470 31.46 -19.86 5.17
N LEU A 471 32.10 -19.99 6.33
CA LEU A 471 33.09 -19.02 6.81
C LEU A 471 34.51 -19.47 6.43
N ILE A 472 35.14 -18.75 5.49
CA ILE A 472 36.53 -18.97 5.05
C ILE A 472 37.36 -17.73 5.41
N ASP A 473 38.46 -17.92 6.14
CA ASP A 473 39.36 -16.84 6.57
C ASP A 473 38.63 -15.65 7.24
N GLY A 474 37.61 -15.97 8.05
CA GLY A 474 36.80 -14.97 8.77
C GLY A 474 35.75 -14.26 7.90
N ARG A 475 35.60 -14.62 6.63
CA ARG A 475 34.62 -14.03 5.70
C ARG A 475 33.56 -15.04 5.27
N LEU A 476 32.31 -14.58 5.20
CA LEU A 476 31.21 -15.38 4.67
C LEU A 476 31.32 -15.50 3.15
N LYS A 477 31.32 -16.73 2.63
CA LYS A 477 31.18 -17.02 1.20
C LYS A 477 29.90 -17.80 0.98
N SER A 478 29.04 -17.29 0.11
CA SER A 478 27.79 -17.97 -0.25
C SER A 478 28.08 -19.31 -0.93
N ILE A 479 27.23 -20.30 -0.65
CA ILE A 479 27.23 -21.62 -1.27
C ILE A 479 25.83 -21.91 -1.82
N PHE A 480 25.72 -22.76 -2.84
CA PHE A 480 24.42 -23.15 -3.37
C PHE A 480 23.72 -24.11 -2.42
N SER A 481 22.39 -24.13 -2.45
CA SER A 481 21.57 -25.04 -1.64
C SER A 481 21.89 -26.51 -1.89
N GLY A 482 22.25 -26.88 -3.13
CA GLY A 482 22.68 -28.23 -3.48
C GLY A 482 24.01 -28.68 -2.83
N ASP A 483 24.84 -27.72 -2.39
CA ASP A 483 26.19 -27.98 -1.87
C ASP A 483 26.22 -28.02 -0.33
N VAL A 484 25.09 -27.75 0.34
CA VAL A 484 25.03 -27.60 1.80
C VAL A 484 25.46 -28.87 2.52
N GLN A 485 25.04 -30.05 2.05
CA GLN A 485 25.44 -31.31 2.65
C GLN A 485 26.94 -31.56 2.47
N SER A 486 27.47 -31.42 1.25
CA SER A 486 28.91 -31.60 1.01
C SER A 486 29.77 -30.63 1.82
N VAL A 487 29.31 -29.38 1.99
CA VAL A 487 30.03 -28.41 2.81
C VAL A 487 29.93 -28.74 4.31
N LEU A 488 28.83 -29.32 4.79
CA LEU A 488 28.79 -29.86 6.15
C LEU A 488 29.72 -31.06 6.33
N GLU A 489 29.83 -31.94 5.34
CA GLU A 489 30.75 -33.09 5.38
C GLU A 489 32.23 -32.66 5.34
N GLU A 490 32.55 -31.56 4.64
CA GLU A 490 33.92 -31.03 4.53
C GLU A 490 34.32 -30.07 5.65
N ASP A 491 33.47 -29.07 5.93
CA ASP A 491 33.76 -27.94 6.82
C ASP A 491 33.08 -28.06 8.20
N HIS A 492 32.26 -29.11 8.42
CA HIS A 492 31.50 -29.39 9.66
C HIS A 492 30.51 -28.30 10.10
N PHE A 493 30.46 -27.16 9.39
CA PHE A 493 29.74 -25.97 9.82
C PHE A 493 29.20 -25.16 8.64
N VAL A 494 27.88 -24.91 8.65
CA VAL A 494 27.21 -24.04 7.66
C VAL A 494 26.38 -22.99 8.36
N ILE A 495 26.40 -21.77 7.82
CA ILE A 495 25.53 -20.68 8.23
C ILE A 495 24.46 -20.51 7.16
N CYS A 496 23.23 -20.30 7.61
CA CYS A 496 22.11 -20.06 6.72
C CYS A 496 21.15 -19.06 7.33
N GLY A 497 20.30 -18.48 6.51
CA GLY A 497 19.31 -17.53 6.98
C GLY A 497 18.21 -17.33 5.96
N TYR A 498 17.15 -16.67 6.40
CA TYR A 498 16.01 -16.35 5.57
C TYR A 498 16.30 -15.10 4.71
N GLU A 499 15.87 -15.13 3.45
CA GLU A 499 15.96 -14.05 2.45
C GLU A 499 17.38 -13.55 2.09
N GLN A 500 17.64 -13.33 0.80
CA GLN A 500 18.96 -12.92 0.29
C GLN A 500 19.43 -11.54 0.83
N ALA A 501 18.50 -10.71 1.32
CA ALA A 501 18.80 -9.48 2.04
C ALA A 501 19.44 -9.73 3.42
N GLY A 502 19.10 -10.84 4.08
CA GLY A 502 19.74 -11.30 5.32
C GLY A 502 21.22 -11.66 5.10
N LEU A 503 21.57 -12.24 3.95
CA LEU A 503 22.97 -12.46 3.57
C LEU A 503 23.70 -11.13 3.39
N TYR A 504 23.09 -10.14 2.74
CA TYR A 504 23.69 -8.81 2.59
C TYR A 504 23.92 -8.13 3.95
N MET A 505 22.97 -8.22 4.88
CA MET A 505 23.14 -7.69 6.24
C MET A 505 24.21 -8.45 7.03
N ALA A 506 24.26 -9.79 6.94
CA ALA A 506 25.29 -10.61 7.56
C ALA A 506 26.69 -10.31 6.99
N LEU A 507 26.79 -10.04 5.68
CA LEU A 507 28.03 -9.62 5.02
C LEU A 507 28.44 -8.19 5.42
N LYS A 508 27.49 -7.25 5.46
CA LYS A 508 27.71 -5.85 5.86
C LYS A 508 28.11 -5.73 7.34
N GLY A 509 27.57 -6.59 8.21
CA GLY A 509 27.98 -6.70 9.61
C GLY A 509 29.45 -7.09 9.79
N GLN A 510 30.05 -7.83 8.84
CA GLN A 510 31.48 -8.17 8.89
C GLN A 510 32.40 -7.00 8.51
N GLU A 511 31.92 -6.04 7.72
CA GLU A 511 32.68 -4.84 7.33
C GLU A 511 32.70 -3.76 8.42
N ALA A 512 31.75 -3.78 9.35
CA ALA A 512 31.70 -2.86 10.49
C ALA A 512 32.57 -3.29 11.70
N GLU A 513 33.10 -4.51 11.70
CA GLU A 513 33.97 -5.08 12.75
C GLU A 513 35.48 -5.05 12.42
N LEU A 514 35.85 -4.60 11.21
CA LEU A 514 37.25 -4.35 10.79
C LEU A 514 37.56 -2.87 10.91
#